data_AF-A0A4Y7TW70-F1
#
_entry.id   AF-A0A4Y7TW70-F1
#
_cell.length_a   1.000
_cell.length_b   1.000
_cell.length_c   1.000
_cell.angle_alpha   90.00
_cell.angle_beta   90.00
_cell.angle_gamma   90.00
#
_symmetry.space_group_name_H-M   'P 1'
#
loop_
_entity.id
_entity.type
_entity.pdbx_description
1 polymer ?
#
loop_
_entity_poly.entity_id
_entity_poly.type
_entity_poly.pdbx_seq_one_letter_code
_entity_poly.pdbx_strand_id
1 'polypeptide(L)'
;MFMPDGTPRELTDKTRNLMGGWDDDKADKALQPKLMLFHSRTQKRSAVSRIASSWGKACRVLFEDYHEWVCKIREEKDTLVDEYMERRAGEQEGGANENPSDGREGSIAPSVGESVPTTPSGPTTPSASEESSDAHQESIFAPLLKQSPTHYDDVLHFFDKAINALGGTNPEPEDVQEIPLVPKGTNGKRRLSVARERPAKSSKLEGGRSSRVDPSA
;
A
#
# COMPACT_ATOMS: atom_id res chain seq x y z
N MET A 1 -1.39 9.35 13.80
CA MET A 1 -2.18 8.16 14.18
C MET A 1 -3.04 8.51 15.39
N PHE A 2 -4.34 8.21 15.31
CA PHE A 2 -5.31 8.55 16.35
C PHE A 2 -5.85 7.30 17.05
N MET A 3 -6.39 7.49 18.24
CA MET A 3 -7.23 6.55 18.96
C MET A 3 -8.66 6.55 18.37
N PRO A 4 -9.53 5.57 18.67
CA PRO A 4 -10.91 5.56 18.17
C PRO A 4 -11.73 6.80 18.60
N ASP A 5 -11.38 7.42 19.72
CA ASP A 5 -11.98 8.66 20.22
C ASP A 5 -11.46 9.93 19.50
N GLY A 6 -10.61 9.77 18.48
CA GLY A 6 -10.00 10.86 17.74
C GLY A 6 -8.82 11.54 18.45
N THR A 7 -8.40 11.07 19.63
CA THR A 7 -7.25 11.65 20.33
C THR A 7 -5.93 11.22 19.67
N PRO A 8 -4.90 12.09 19.61
CA PRO A 8 -3.60 11.70 19.07
C PRO A 8 -2.93 10.63 19.93
N ARG A 9 -2.39 9.58 19.30
CA ARG A 9 -1.58 8.59 20.03
C ARG A 9 -0.23 9.17 20.47
N GLU A 10 0.18 8.82 21.68
CA GLU A 10 1.49 9.19 22.22
C GLU A 10 2.64 8.71 21.33
N LEU A 11 3.74 9.45 21.32
CA LEU A 11 4.95 9.08 20.57
C LEU A 11 5.57 7.76 21.07
N THR A 12 5.38 7.45 22.34
CA THR A 12 5.83 6.23 23.02
C THR A 12 4.87 5.06 22.83
N ASP A 13 3.70 5.25 22.20
CA ASP A 13 2.76 4.18 21.95
C ASP A 13 3.40 3.16 21.02
N LYS A 14 3.60 1.95 21.53
CA LYS A 14 4.17 0.85 20.76
C LYS A 14 3.34 0.51 19.50
N THR A 15 2.08 0.95 19.41
CA THR A 15 1.19 0.77 18.24
C THR A 15 1.64 1.69 17.11
N ARG A 16 2.07 2.90 17.47
CA ARG A 16 2.69 3.85 16.54
C ARG A 16 3.99 3.28 15.98
N ASN A 17 4.76 2.55 16.78
CA ASN A 17 5.97 1.87 16.31
C ASN A 17 5.67 0.71 15.35
N LEU A 18 4.51 0.06 15.50
CA LEU A 18 4.10 -1.04 14.63
C LEU A 18 3.66 -0.56 13.24
N MET A 19 3.03 0.62 13.17
CA MET A 19 2.60 1.23 11.90
C MET A 19 3.55 2.34 11.42
N GLY A 20 4.68 2.51 12.09
CA GLY A 20 5.66 3.55 11.74
C GLY A 20 6.21 3.32 10.34
N GLY A 21 6.14 4.35 9.49
CA GLY A 21 6.66 4.31 8.12
C GLY A 21 5.73 3.67 7.10
N TRP A 22 4.52 3.24 7.49
CA TRP A 22 3.52 2.72 6.53
C TRP A 22 3.03 3.77 5.53
N ASP A 23 3.06 5.03 5.96
CA ASP A 23 2.69 6.25 5.26
C ASP A 23 3.90 6.97 4.64
N ASP A 24 5.08 6.34 4.58
CA ASP A 24 6.23 6.93 3.90
C ASP A 24 5.99 6.99 2.39
N ASP A 25 6.21 8.16 1.79
CA ASP A 25 6.04 8.40 0.34
C ASP A 25 6.97 7.51 -0.52
N LYS A 26 8.06 6.99 0.06
CA LYS A 26 8.97 6.08 -0.64
C LYS A 26 8.50 4.65 -0.46
N ALA A 27 8.13 4.01 -1.57
CA ALA A 27 7.64 2.63 -1.62
C ALA A 27 8.54 1.66 -0.82
N ASP A 28 9.86 1.72 -0.99
CA ASP A 28 10.81 0.82 -0.32
C ASP A 28 10.78 0.95 1.22
N LYS A 29 10.59 2.18 1.71
CA LYS A 29 10.53 2.46 3.15
C LYS A 29 9.21 2.02 3.76
N ALA A 30 8.11 2.14 3.02
CA ALA A 30 6.81 1.65 3.44
C ALA A 30 6.67 0.13 3.31
N LEU A 31 7.40 -0.48 2.38
CA LEU A 31 7.32 -1.91 2.11
C LEU A 31 7.79 -2.74 3.30
N GLN A 32 8.96 -2.45 3.87
CA GLN A 32 9.53 -3.26 4.96
C GLN A 32 8.61 -3.37 6.20
N PRO A 33 8.07 -2.27 6.75
CA PRO A 33 7.07 -2.33 7.83
C PRO A 33 5.81 -3.11 7.46
N LYS A 34 5.33 -2.99 6.21
CA LYS A 34 4.16 -3.72 5.72
C LYS A 34 4.45 -5.22 5.64
N LEU A 35 5.58 -5.62 5.07
CA LEU A 35 6.00 -7.02 4.97
C LEU A 35 6.12 -7.66 6.35
N MET A 36 6.64 -6.96 7.35
CA MET A 36 6.77 -7.49 8.72
C MET A 36 5.43 -7.97 9.29
N LEU A 37 4.32 -7.29 9.00
CA LEU A 37 2.99 -7.70 9.46
C LEU A 37 2.54 -9.03 8.84
N PHE A 38 2.90 -9.27 7.58
CA PHE A 38 2.42 -10.45 6.84
C PHE A 38 3.35 -11.65 6.96
N HIS A 39 4.65 -11.47 7.24
CA HIS A 39 5.60 -12.58 7.38
C HIS A 39 5.84 -13.01 8.83
N SER A 40 5.73 -12.08 9.79
CA SER A 40 6.00 -12.39 11.19
C SER A 40 4.74 -12.72 11.97
N ARG A 41 4.61 -13.99 12.38
CA ARG A 41 3.54 -14.44 13.29
C ARG A 41 3.51 -13.62 14.59
N THR A 42 4.69 -13.23 15.10
CA THR A 42 4.81 -12.42 16.32
C THR A 42 4.29 -11.00 16.11
N GLN A 43 4.58 -10.39 14.95
CA GLN A 43 4.03 -9.07 14.62
C GLN A 43 2.52 -9.12 14.38
N LYS A 44 2.02 -10.13 13.65
CA LYS A 44 0.57 -10.35 13.50
C LYS A 44 -0.12 -10.42 14.86
N ARG A 45 0.34 -11.29 15.77
CA ARG A 45 -0.24 -11.41 17.13
C ARG A 45 -0.18 -10.09 17.89
N SER A 46 0.93 -9.36 17.78
CA SER A 46 1.09 -8.07 18.42
C SER A 46 0.10 -7.03 17.88
N ALA A 47 -0.11 -6.99 16.56
CA ALA A 47 -1.08 -6.12 15.91
C ALA A 47 -2.51 -6.47 16.32
N VAL A 48 -2.89 -7.75 16.24
CA VAL A 48 -4.19 -8.28 16.66
C VAL A 48 -4.48 -7.91 18.12
N SER A 49 -3.53 -8.14 19.02
CA SER A 49 -3.69 -7.81 20.45
C SER A 49 -3.92 -6.31 20.65
N ARG A 50 -3.23 -5.45 19.92
CA ARG A 50 -3.39 -3.99 20.03
C ARG A 50 -4.72 -3.51 19.51
N ILE A 51 -5.16 -4.05 18.37
CA ILE A 51 -6.45 -3.72 17.78
C ILE A 51 -7.55 -4.14 18.76
N ALA A 52 -7.46 -5.34 19.34
CA ALA A 52 -8.40 -5.79 20.36
C ALA A 52 -8.46 -4.84 21.57
N SER A 53 -7.31 -4.42 22.08
CA SER A 53 -7.25 -3.53 23.25
C SER A 53 -7.67 -2.09 22.94
N SER A 54 -7.39 -1.58 21.75
CA SER A 54 -7.68 -0.18 21.39
C SER A 54 -9.08 0.00 20.77
N TRP A 55 -9.49 -0.92 19.90
CA TRP A 55 -10.68 -0.80 19.05
C TRP A 55 -11.74 -1.86 19.36
N GLY A 56 -11.47 -2.74 20.33
CA GLY A 56 -12.41 -3.76 20.77
C GLY A 56 -12.37 -5.06 19.97
N LYS A 57 -13.16 -6.03 20.43
CA LYS A 57 -13.17 -7.41 19.91
C LYS A 57 -13.67 -7.50 18.46
N ALA A 58 -14.65 -6.68 18.08
CA ALA A 58 -15.18 -6.70 16.72
C ALA A 58 -14.11 -6.29 15.69
N CYS A 59 -13.42 -5.16 15.91
CA CYS A 59 -12.32 -4.73 15.04
C CYS A 59 -11.15 -5.73 15.00
N ARG A 60 -10.91 -6.46 16.09
CA ARG A 60 -9.91 -7.54 16.10
C ARG A 60 -10.27 -8.64 15.09
N VAL A 61 -11.51 -9.13 15.13
CA VAL A 61 -11.97 -10.19 14.22
C VAL A 61 -11.89 -9.71 12.76
N LEU A 62 -12.36 -8.50 12.49
CA LEU A 62 -12.28 -7.92 11.14
C LEU A 62 -10.86 -7.78 10.63
N PHE A 63 -9.92 -7.41 11.50
CA PHE A 63 -8.52 -7.36 11.12
C PHE A 63 -7.92 -8.74 10.86
N GLU A 64 -8.32 -9.77 11.63
CA GLU A 64 -7.92 -11.15 11.38
C GLU A 64 -8.42 -11.63 10.00
N ASP A 65 -9.70 -11.36 9.68
CA ASP A 65 -10.32 -11.71 8.39
C ASP A 65 -9.66 -10.97 7.22
N TYR A 66 -9.44 -9.65 7.36
CA TYR A 66 -8.74 -8.84 6.35
C TYR A 66 -7.31 -9.34 6.13
N HIS A 67 -6.59 -9.65 7.21
CA HIS A 67 -5.23 -10.16 7.12
C HIS A 67 -5.16 -11.49 6.38
N GLU A 68 -6.10 -12.40 6.64
CA GLU A 68 -6.23 -13.67 5.93
C GLU A 68 -6.52 -13.47 4.44
N TRP A 69 -7.45 -12.57 4.11
CA TRP A 69 -7.76 -12.21 2.73
C TRP A 69 -6.53 -11.66 1.98
N VAL A 70 -5.76 -10.75 2.58
CA VAL A 70 -4.51 -10.24 1.97
C VAL A 70 -3.50 -11.38 1.78
N CYS A 71 -3.36 -12.30 2.74
CA CYS A 71 -2.47 -13.44 2.59
C CYS A 71 -2.85 -14.31 1.39
N LYS A 72 -4.14 -14.58 1.18
CA LYS A 72 -4.62 -15.37 0.04
C LYS A 72 -4.24 -14.73 -1.30
N ILE A 73 -4.48 -13.42 -1.46
CA ILE A 73 -4.09 -12.70 -2.69
C ILE A 73 -2.58 -12.76 -2.93
N ARG A 74 -1.79 -12.70 -1.85
CA ARG A 74 -0.33 -12.81 -1.96
C ARG A 74 0.11 -14.20 -2.39
N GLU A 75 -0.48 -15.26 -1.84
CA GLU A 75 -0.21 -16.65 -2.23
C GLU A 75 -0.55 -16.90 -3.70
N GLU A 76 -1.69 -16.37 -4.18
CA GLU A 76 -2.07 -16.43 -5.60
C GLU A 76 -1.06 -15.68 -6.48
N LYS A 77 -0.63 -14.49 -6.05
CA LYS A 77 0.40 -13.71 -6.76
C LYS A 77 1.74 -14.45 -6.82
N ASP A 78 2.17 -15.05 -5.71
CA ASP A 78 3.43 -15.78 -5.63
C ASP A 78 3.37 -17.04 -6.52
N THR A 79 2.23 -17.74 -6.55
CA THR A 79 1.99 -18.88 -7.45
C THR A 79 2.10 -18.47 -8.93
N LEU A 80 1.52 -17.34 -9.31
CA LEU A 80 1.62 -16.83 -10.69
C LEU A 80 3.07 -16.48 -11.09
N VAL A 81 3.87 -15.98 -10.13
CA VAL A 81 5.29 -15.71 -10.37
C VAL A 81 6.05 -17.02 -10.55
N ASP A 82 5.82 -18.01 -9.70
CA ASP A 82 6.49 -19.31 -9.77
C ASP A 82 6.18 -20.02 -11.09
N GLU A 83 4.91 -20.10 -11.50
CA GLU A 83 4.49 -20.68 -12.78
C GLU A 83 5.12 -19.98 -13.99
N TYR A 84 5.25 -18.64 -13.93
CA TYR A 84 5.90 -17.88 -14.98
C TYR A 84 7.41 -18.17 -15.07
N MET A 85 8.09 -18.24 -13.92
CA MET A 85 9.52 -18.52 -13.87
C MET A 85 9.83 -19.96 -14.35
N GLU A 86 8.98 -20.93 -14.02
CA GLU A 86 9.10 -22.31 -14.51
C GLU A 86 8.92 -22.40 -16.03
N ARG A 87 7.92 -21.70 -16.59
CA ARG A 87 7.72 -21.63 -18.05
C ARG A 87 8.92 -21.02 -18.77
N ARG A 88 9.45 -19.92 -18.24
CA ARG A 88 10.65 -19.25 -18.77
C ARG A 88 11.89 -20.13 -18.75
N ALA A 89 12.05 -20.96 -17.71
CA ALA A 89 13.17 -21.89 -17.61
C ALA A 89 13.06 -23.01 -18.67
N GLY A 90 11.88 -23.59 -18.86
CA GLY A 90 11.65 -24.64 -19.86
C GLY A 90 11.85 -24.18 -21.32
N GLU A 91 11.45 -22.95 -21.64
CA GLU A 91 11.67 -22.36 -22.98
C GLU A 91 13.16 -22.13 -23.30
N GLN A 92 13.99 -21.83 -22.30
CA GLN A 92 15.44 -21.69 -22.49
C GLN A 92 16.15 -23.04 -22.66
N GLU A 93 15.66 -24.09 -22.03
CA GLU A 93 16.27 -25.43 -22.12
C GLU A 93 15.88 -26.17 -23.42
N GLY A 94 14.70 -25.89 -23.97
CA GLY A 94 14.22 -26.47 -25.24
C GLY A 94 14.78 -25.84 -26.53
N GLY A 95 15.39 -24.65 -26.44
CA GLY A 95 15.89 -23.89 -27.60
C GLY A 95 17.32 -24.21 -28.06
N ALA A 96 18.03 -25.12 -27.37
CA ALA A 96 19.45 -25.37 -27.60
C ALA A 96 19.77 -26.56 -28.54
N ASN A 97 18.78 -27.19 -29.17
CA ASN A 97 18.99 -28.46 -29.89
C ASN A 97 18.35 -28.56 -31.28
N GLU A 98 18.29 -27.45 -32.03
CA GLU A 98 18.11 -27.49 -33.48
C GLU A 98 19.37 -26.96 -34.16
N ASN A 99 20.38 -27.82 -34.27
CA ASN A 99 21.47 -27.67 -35.21
C ASN A 99 21.05 -28.38 -36.51
N PRO A 100 20.53 -27.68 -37.54
CA PRO A 100 20.65 -28.19 -38.89
C PRO A 100 22.11 -28.03 -39.29
N SER A 101 22.91 -29.05 -39.00
CA SER A 101 24.19 -29.26 -39.67
C SER A 101 23.89 -29.59 -41.12
N ASP A 102 23.64 -28.57 -41.94
CA ASP A 102 23.72 -28.69 -43.38
C ASP A 102 24.90 -27.88 -43.91
N GLY A 103 25.81 -28.61 -44.54
CA GLY A 103 27.11 -28.13 -44.95
C GLY A 103 26.99 -27.12 -46.08
N ARG A 104 27.66 -25.99 -45.94
CA ARG A 104 28.06 -25.20 -47.10
C ARG A 104 29.40 -24.53 -46.86
N GLU A 105 30.42 -25.23 -47.35
CA GLU A 105 31.77 -24.68 -47.50
C GLU A 105 31.77 -23.47 -48.46
N GLY A 106 32.30 -22.36 -47.96
CA GLY A 106 33.30 -21.54 -48.63
C GLY A 106 33.00 -20.92 -50.00
N SER A 107 32.63 -19.62 -50.00
CA SER A 107 33.25 -18.66 -50.91
C SER A 107 33.05 -17.20 -50.48
N ILE A 108 34.10 -16.68 -49.84
CA ILE A 108 34.75 -15.36 -49.98
C ILE A 108 34.02 -14.24 -50.75
N ALA A 109 33.81 -13.11 -50.07
CA ALA A 109 34.23 -11.77 -50.55
C ALA A 109 34.26 -10.76 -49.38
N PRO A 110 35.30 -9.91 -49.26
CA PRO A 110 35.33 -8.78 -48.33
C PRO A 110 34.74 -7.54 -49.01
N SER A 111 33.88 -6.78 -48.32
CA SER A 111 33.52 -5.44 -48.77
C SER A 111 33.49 -4.46 -47.61
N VAL A 112 34.41 -3.51 -47.72
CA VAL A 112 34.66 -2.35 -46.89
C VAL A 112 33.59 -1.30 -47.20
N GLY A 113 33.05 -0.64 -46.17
CA GLY A 113 32.03 0.40 -46.35
C GLY A 113 31.78 1.19 -45.07
N GLU A 114 32.76 1.98 -44.69
CA GLU A 114 32.71 3.07 -43.70
C GLU A 114 31.71 4.15 -44.12
N SER A 115 30.80 4.60 -43.23
CA SER A 115 30.18 5.95 -43.25
C SER A 115 29.32 6.24 -42.00
N VAL A 116 29.90 7.03 -41.08
CA VAL A 116 29.41 8.24 -40.36
C VAL A 116 27.95 8.32 -39.84
N PRO A 117 27.73 8.81 -38.58
CA PRO A 117 26.42 8.95 -37.94
C PRO A 117 25.62 10.15 -38.47
N THR A 118 24.29 10.04 -38.53
CA THR A 118 23.40 11.19 -38.65
C THR A 118 22.15 10.97 -37.81
N THR A 119 22.10 11.68 -36.68
CA THR A 119 20.89 12.01 -35.94
C THR A 119 20.08 13.04 -36.75
N PRO A 120 18.74 12.93 -36.76
CA PRO A 120 17.97 14.14 -36.54
C PRO A 120 16.81 13.97 -35.55
N SER A 121 16.59 15.08 -34.87
CA SER A 121 15.64 15.46 -33.85
C SER A 121 14.16 15.13 -34.10
N GLY A 122 13.43 14.94 -32.99
CA GLY A 122 12.01 15.31 -32.90
C GLY A 122 11.15 14.37 -32.04
N PRO A 123 10.76 14.75 -30.81
CA PRO A 123 9.79 13.98 -30.03
C PRO A 123 8.41 14.19 -30.64
N THR A 124 7.97 13.23 -31.46
CA THR A 124 6.55 13.12 -31.79
C THR A 124 5.85 12.61 -30.55
N THR A 125 5.10 13.48 -29.89
CA THR A 125 4.16 13.13 -28.83
C THR A 125 3.19 12.07 -29.39
N PRO A 126 3.18 10.83 -28.90
CA PRO A 126 2.07 9.94 -29.21
C PRO A 126 0.86 10.54 -28.50
N SER A 127 -0.14 10.95 -29.28
CA SER A 127 -1.49 11.17 -28.80
C SER A 127 -1.87 10.02 -27.89
N ALA A 128 -2.32 10.35 -26.69
CA ALA A 128 -2.99 9.43 -25.78
C ALA A 128 -4.32 8.99 -26.41
N SER A 129 -4.26 8.07 -27.36
CA SER A 129 -5.37 7.22 -27.73
C SER A 129 -5.42 6.05 -26.76
N GLU A 130 -6.63 5.69 -26.39
CA GLU A 130 -7.06 4.79 -25.33
C GLU A 130 -6.67 3.30 -25.58
N GLU A 131 -5.39 3.03 -25.84
CA GLU A 131 -4.81 1.67 -25.89
C GLU A 131 -4.22 1.32 -24.52
N SER A 132 -5.07 1.02 -23.53
CA SER A 132 -4.61 0.60 -22.20
C SER A 132 -5.29 -0.67 -21.68
N SER A 133 -6.27 -1.22 -22.39
CA SER A 133 -6.96 -2.44 -21.94
C SER A 133 -6.21 -3.73 -22.26
N ASP A 134 -5.41 -3.77 -23.33
CA ASP A 134 -4.79 -5.02 -23.80
C ASP A 134 -3.51 -5.38 -23.03
N ALA A 135 -2.76 -4.39 -22.55
CA ALA A 135 -1.56 -4.64 -21.73
C ALA A 135 -1.86 -5.40 -20.42
N HIS A 136 -3.09 -5.27 -19.90
CA HIS A 136 -3.52 -6.02 -18.72
C HIS A 136 -3.88 -7.48 -19.01
N GLN A 137 -4.17 -7.83 -20.28
CA GLN A 137 -4.46 -9.21 -20.66
C GLN A 137 -3.20 -10.05 -20.86
N GLU A 138 -2.09 -9.42 -21.25
CA GLU A 138 -0.81 -10.10 -21.51
C GLU A 138 0.09 -10.24 -20.27
N SER A 139 -0.28 -9.61 -19.14
CA SER A 139 0.48 -9.69 -17.90
C SER A 139 0.35 -11.05 -17.22
N ILE A 140 1.42 -11.52 -16.56
CA ILE A 140 1.37 -12.71 -15.69
C ILE A 140 0.36 -12.56 -14.54
N PHE A 141 0.02 -11.31 -14.20
CA PHE A 141 -0.96 -10.98 -13.17
C PHE A 141 -2.38 -10.79 -13.72
N ALA A 142 -2.61 -11.03 -15.03
CA ALA A 142 -3.94 -10.89 -15.64
C ALA A 142 -5.05 -11.62 -14.87
N PRO A 143 -4.85 -12.85 -14.32
CA PRO A 143 -5.88 -13.52 -13.52
C PRO A 143 -6.29 -12.72 -12.29
N LEU A 144 -5.33 -12.14 -11.55
CA LEU A 144 -5.59 -11.31 -10.38
C LEU A 144 -6.22 -9.96 -10.76
N LEU A 145 -5.79 -9.36 -11.87
CA LEU A 145 -6.34 -8.09 -12.34
C LEU A 145 -7.80 -8.22 -12.78
N LYS A 146 -8.19 -9.36 -13.37
CA LYS A 146 -9.60 -9.66 -13.70
C LYS A 146 -10.49 -9.73 -12.46
N GLN A 147 -9.93 -10.10 -11.31
CA GLN A 147 -10.64 -10.16 -10.03
C GLN A 147 -10.61 -8.83 -9.26
N SER A 148 -9.96 -7.79 -9.78
CA SER A 148 -9.84 -6.50 -9.10
C SER A 148 -11.18 -5.86 -8.68
N PRO A 149 -12.30 -5.98 -9.43
CA PRO A 149 -13.59 -5.46 -8.96
C PRO A 149 -14.05 -6.17 -7.68
N THR A 150 -13.97 -7.51 -7.65
CA THR A 150 -14.32 -8.30 -6.45
C THR A 150 -13.40 -8.00 -5.28
N HIS A 151 -12.10 -7.83 -5.52
CA HIS A 151 -11.17 -7.44 -4.46
C HIS A 151 -11.51 -6.06 -3.88
N TYR A 152 -11.96 -5.13 -4.72
CA TYR A 152 -12.39 -3.82 -4.26
C TYR A 152 -13.67 -3.93 -3.40
N ASP A 153 -14.65 -4.72 -3.83
CA ASP A 153 -15.87 -5.00 -3.06
C ASP A 153 -15.56 -5.63 -1.69
N ASP A 154 -14.63 -6.59 -1.64
CA ASP A 154 -14.17 -7.20 -0.39
C ASP A 154 -13.58 -6.16 0.57
N VAL A 155 -12.76 -5.24 0.06
CA VAL A 155 -12.16 -4.15 0.86
C VAL A 155 -13.24 -3.22 1.40
N LEU A 156 -14.20 -2.82 0.57
CA LEU A 156 -15.32 -2.00 1.01
C LEU A 156 -16.14 -2.70 2.09
N HIS A 157 -16.42 -4.00 1.92
CA HIS A 157 -17.13 -4.79 2.90
C HIS A 157 -16.42 -4.86 4.25
N PHE A 158 -15.08 -4.93 4.27
CA PHE A 158 -14.31 -4.84 5.52
C PHE A 158 -14.50 -3.49 6.21
N PHE A 159 -14.51 -2.39 5.46
CA PHE A 159 -14.76 -1.06 6.01
C PHE A 159 -16.18 -0.90 6.53
N ASP A 160 -17.19 -1.36 5.80
CA ASP A 160 -18.59 -1.30 6.23
C ASP A 160 -18.79 -2.07 7.53
N LYS A 161 -18.25 -3.29 7.63
CA LYS A 161 -18.26 -4.07 8.87
C LYS A 161 -17.56 -3.33 10.01
N ALA A 162 -16.43 -2.67 9.75
CA ALA A 162 -15.70 -1.93 10.77
C ALA A 162 -16.46 -0.70 11.27
N ILE A 163 -17.09 0.05 10.37
CA ILE A 163 -17.92 1.22 10.70
C ILE A 163 -19.10 0.78 11.56
N ASN A 164 -19.83 -0.26 11.11
CA ASN A 164 -20.96 -0.82 11.86
C ASN A 164 -20.54 -1.33 13.25
N ALA A 165 -19.38 -1.99 13.35
CA ALA A 165 -18.84 -2.50 14.60
C ALA A 165 -18.48 -1.40 15.61
N LEU A 166 -18.12 -0.20 15.14
CA LEU A 166 -17.81 0.96 15.97
C LEU A 166 -19.06 1.77 16.36
N GLY A 167 -20.26 1.32 15.97
CA GLY A 167 -21.50 2.04 16.22
C GLY A 167 -21.71 3.22 15.28
N GLY A 168 -20.94 3.31 14.19
CA GLY A 168 -21.27 4.20 13.09
C GLY A 168 -22.52 3.67 12.41
N THR A 169 -23.65 4.35 12.59
CA THR A 169 -24.77 4.17 11.68
C THR A 169 -24.30 4.73 10.35
N ASN A 170 -24.05 3.87 9.36
CA ASN A 170 -23.95 4.33 7.97
C ASN A 170 -25.23 5.12 7.71
N PRO A 171 -25.19 6.45 7.50
CA PRO A 171 -26.40 7.14 7.11
C PRO A 171 -26.80 6.50 5.80
N GLU A 172 -27.90 5.74 5.82
CA GLU A 172 -28.61 5.35 4.61
C GLU A 172 -28.67 6.60 3.73
N PRO A 173 -28.34 6.53 2.43
CA PRO A 173 -28.36 7.71 1.58
C PRO A 173 -29.77 8.28 1.66
N GLU A 174 -29.94 9.33 2.46
CA GLU A 174 -31.19 10.06 2.52
C GLU A 174 -31.43 10.51 1.09
N ASP A 175 -32.54 10.00 0.55
CA ASP A 175 -33.11 10.36 -0.73
C ASP A 175 -32.87 11.86 -0.93
N VAL A 176 -32.03 12.20 -1.90
CA VAL A 176 -31.59 13.57 -2.16
C VAL A 176 -32.84 14.35 -2.52
N GLN A 177 -33.48 14.97 -1.53
CA GLN A 177 -34.50 15.96 -1.77
C GLN A 177 -33.77 17.11 -2.46
N GLU A 178 -34.03 17.24 -3.76
CA GLU A 178 -33.63 18.38 -4.57
C GLU A 178 -33.89 19.66 -3.77
N ILE A 179 -32.82 20.29 -3.31
CA ILE A 179 -32.89 21.58 -2.64
C ILE A 179 -33.45 22.58 -3.67
N PRO A 180 -34.61 23.20 -3.42
CA PRO A 180 -35.10 24.26 -4.30
C PRO A 180 -34.10 25.41 -4.29
N LEU A 181 -33.54 25.69 -5.47
CA LEU A 181 -32.72 26.86 -5.75
C LEU A 181 -33.49 28.13 -5.37
N VAL A 182 -33.14 28.75 -4.24
CA VAL A 182 -33.65 30.07 -3.83
C VAL A 182 -32.47 31.02 -3.60
N PRO A 183 -32.57 32.31 -3.99
CA PRO A 183 -31.45 33.00 -4.61
C PRO A 183 -30.63 33.88 -3.66
N LYS A 184 -29.37 34.03 -4.08
CA LYS A 184 -28.43 35.15 -3.95
C LYS A 184 -28.95 36.41 -3.24
N GLY A 185 -28.35 36.74 -2.08
CA GLY A 185 -28.62 37.98 -1.36
C GLY A 185 -27.55 38.38 -0.33
N THR A 186 -26.53 39.10 -0.80
CA THR A 186 -25.77 40.21 -0.18
C THR A 186 -25.18 40.13 1.25
N ASN A 187 -23.85 40.26 1.28
CA ASN A 187 -23.02 41.18 2.09
C ASN A 187 -23.32 41.41 3.58
N GLY A 188 -22.40 40.99 4.45
CA GLY A 188 -22.32 41.43 5.83
C GLY A 188 -20.92 41.27 6.44
N LYS A 189 -20.07 42.29 6.29
CA LYS A 189 -18.81 42.50 7.03
C LYS A 189 -19.02 42.43 8.55
N ARG A 190 -18.25 41.60 9.27
CA ARG A 190 -17.86 41.77 10.71
C ARG A 190 -16.47 41.13 10.90
N ARG A 191 -15.40 41.92 10.82
CA ARG A 191 -14.60 42.52 11.91
C ARG A 191 -13.90 41.52 12.84
N LEU A 192 -12.58 41.66 12.87
CA LEU A 192 -11.59 41.11 13.79
C LEU A 192 -11.97 41.31 15.27
N SER A 193 -11.55 40.37 16.14
CA SER A 193 -10.49 40.65 17.14
C SER A 193 -10.23 39.46 18.10
N VAL A 194 -8.95 39.11 18.24
CA VAL A 194 -8.19 38.94 19.51
C VAL A 194 -8.72 37.96 20.57
N ALA A 195 -7.91 36.94 20.89
CA ALA A 195 -7.35 36.77 22.25
C ALA A 195 -6.26 35.68 22.25
N ARG A 196 -5.07 36.11 22.64
CA ARG A 196 -3.86 35.32 22.88
C ARG A 196 -3.82 35.09 24.38
N GLU A 197 -3.97 33.86 24.85
CA GLU A 197 -3.62 33.49 26.22
C GLU A 197 -2.58 32.38 26.23
N ARG A 198 -1.40 32.72 26.74
CA ARG A 198 -0.39 31.79 27.25
C ARG A 198 -0.65 31.59 28.74
N PRO A 199 -0.58 30.36 29.25
CA PRO A 199 -0.11 30.13 30.61
C PRO A 199 1.37 29.75 30.61
N ALA A 200 2.08 30.33 31.56
CA ALA A 200 3.46 30.02 31.89
C ALA A 200 3.52 29.16 33.17
N LYS A 201 4.69 28.51 33.34
CA LYS A 201 5.36 28.13 34.60
C LYS A 201 5.30 26.66 35.06
N SER A 202 6.50 26.06 35.01
CA SER A 202 7.31 25.54 36.13
C SER A 202 6.76 24.49 37.09
N SER A 203 7.46 23.36 37.12
CA SER A 203 7.77 22.50 38.28
C SER A 203 8.68 21.38 37.75
N LYS A 204 10.01 21.30 37.97
CA LYS A 204 10.84 21.17 39.19
C LYS A 204 10.52 19.96 40.06
N LEU A 205 11.13 18.81 39.71
CA LEU A 205 11.43 17.66 40.57
C LEU A 205 12.77 17.10 40.03
N GLU A 206 13.94 17.31 40.65
CA GLU A 206 14.48 16.61 41.85
C GLU A 206 13.87 15.20 41.98
N GLY A 207 14.59 14.10 41.84
CA GLY A 207 15.89 13.77 42.41
C GLY A 207 15.69 12.43 43.10
N GLY A 208 16.42 11.38 42.70
CA GLY A 208 16.16 10.04 43.23
C GLY A 208 17.21 9.02 42.78
N ARG A 209 18.37 9.05 43.45
CA ARG A 209 19.34 7.96 43.45
C ARG A 209 18.66 6.68 43.94
N SER A 210 18.70 5.60 43.15
CA SER A 210 18.39 4.26 43.64
C SER A 210 19.66 3.42 43.68
N SER A 211 19.96 2.92 44.87
CA SER A 211 21.11 2.12 45.23
C SER A 211 21.21 0.83 44.41
N ARG A 212 22.41 0.53 43.92
CA ARG A 212 22.79 -0.85 43.58
C ARG A 212 22.94 -1.63 44.88
N VAL A 213 22.44 -2.86 44.89
CA VAL A 213 22.69 -3.87 45.91
C VAL A 213 23.62 -4.90 45.27
N ASP A 214 24.75 -5.15 45.92
CA ASP A 214 25.67 -6.25 45.65
C ASP A 214 24.99 -7.61 45.84
N PRO A 215 25.25 -8.60 44.99
CA PRO A 215 25.04 -10.00 45.33
C PRO A 215 26.35 -10.63 45.79
N SER A 216 26.36 -11.13 47.03
CA SER A 216 27.38 -12.05 47.52
C SER A 216 26.70 -13.16 48.31
N ALA A 217 26.62 -14.35 47.70
CA ALA A 217 26.68 -15.69 48.30
C ALA A 217 26.31 -16.73 47.21
#